data_AF-A0A453GE77-F1
#
_entry.id   AF-A0A453GE77-F1
#
_cell.length_a   1.000
_cell.length_b   1.000
_cell.length_c   1.000
_cell.angle_alpha   90.00
_cell.angle_beta   90.00
_cell.angle_gamma   90.00
#
_symmetry.space_group_name_H-M   'P 1'
#
loop_
_entity.id
_entity.type
_entity.pdbx_description
1 polymer ?
#
loop_
_entity_poly.entity_id
_entity_poly.type
_entity_poly.pdbx_seq_one_letter_code
_entity_poly.pdbx_strand_id
1 'polypeptide(L)'
;MASSGGGGGGGGDAGEGEWLKVAELKAMAEAQDPHVKEVDNMTLRRFLRARDHDVGKASAMLLKFVAWRREAVPGGVGGVMPADLVRTELSQDKARMGGVDRAGRPVLLVFPAKHFSADRDMAEHKRACTHMLQMIQAICQCNVT
;
A
#
# COMPACT_ATOMS: atom_id res chain seq x y z
N MET A 1 -15.26 -33.63 21.21
CA MET A 1 -15.65 -32.23 21.36
C MET A 1 -15.24 -31.49 20.10
N ALA A 2 -16.22 -31.08 19.29
CA ALA A 2 -15.99 -30.22 18.15
C ALA A 2 -15.71 -28.79 18.64
N SER A 3 -14.72 -28.12 18.06
CA SER A 3 -14.69 -26.67 18.02
C SER A 3 -14.19 -26.23 16.64
N SER A 4 -15.16 -25.89 15.81
CA SER A 4 -15.05 -25.06 14.62
C SER A 4 -14.39 -23.72 14.98
N GLY A 5 -13.29 -23.39 14.30
CA GLY A 5 -12.72 -22.05 14.27
C GLY A 5 -12.73 -21.59 12.83
N GLY A 6 -13.73 -20.77 12.49
CA GLY A 6 -14.08 -20.37 11.13
C GLY A 6 -12.94 -19.67 10.39
N GLY A 7 -12.77 -20.08 9.14
CA GLY A 7 -11.95 -19.38 8.16
C GLY A 7 -12.48 -17.97 7.92
N GLY A 8 -11.59 -17.00 8.08
CA GLY A 8 -11.80 -15.60 7.74
C GLY A 8 -10.72 -15.11 6.76
N GLY A 9 -10.37 -15.92 5.77
CA GLY A 9 -9.54 -15.53 4.64
C GLY A 9 -10.37 -14.79 3.61
N GLY A 10 -10.81 -13.58 3.94
CA GLY A 10 -11.65 -12.74 3.10
C GLY A 10 -10.89 -12.08 1.93
N GLY A 11 -10.23 -12.89 1.10
CA GLY A 11 -9.97 -12.55 -0.30
C GLY A 11 -11.26 -12.73 -1.08
N GLY A 12 -12.32 -11.99 -0.73
CA GLY A 12 -13.64 -12.17 -1.31
C GLY A 12 -13.58 -12.01 -2.82
N ASP A 13 -14.03 -13.05 -3.52
CA ASP A 13 -14.37 -13.03 -4.94
C ASP A 13 -15.20 -11.76 -5.18
N ALA A 14 -14.65 -10.85 -5.97
CA ALA A 14 -15.34 -9.62 -6.28
C ALA A 14 -16.54 -10.02 -7.15
N GLY A 15 -17.77 -9.70 -6.73
CA GLY A 15 -18.93 -9.90 -7.59
C GLY A 15 -18.71 -9.16 -8.92
N GLU A 16 -19.33 -9.64 -10.01
CA GLU A 16 -19.14 -9.10 -11.36
C GLU A 16 -19.23 -7.55 -11.44
N GLY A 17 -20.13 -6.95 -10.64
CA GLY A 17 -20.27 -5.50 -10.54
C GLY A 17 -19.08 -4.76 -9.90
N GLU A 18 -18.30 -5.41 -9.02
CA GLU A 18 -17.08 -4.82 -8.46
C GLU A 18 -15.97 -4.77 -9.52
N TRP A 19 -15.82 -5.82 -10.32
CA TRP A 19 -14.83 -5.85 -11.41
C TRP A 19 -15.14 -4.88 -12.54
N LEU A 20 -16.43 -4.68 -12.84
CA LEU A 20 -16.86 -3.66 -13.80
C LEU A 20 -16.40 -2.26 -13.36
N LYS A 21 -16.58 -1.91 -12.09
CA LYS A 21 -16.12 -0.62 -11.55
C LYS A 21 -14.59 -0.47 -11.54
N VAL A 22 -13.86 -1.57 -11.35
CA VAL A 22 -12.39 -1.56 -11.46
C VAL A 22 -11.97 -1.23 -12.90
N ALA A 23 -12.60 -1.86 -13.89
CA ALA A 23 -12.33 -1.58 -15.29
C ALA A 23 -12.71 -0.13 -15.67
N GLU A 24 -13.85 0.35 -15.20
CA GLU A 24 -14.31 1.73 -15.43
C GLU A 24 -13.35 2.77 -14.81
N LEU A 25 -12.93 2.55 -13.56
CA LEU A 25 -11.92 3.38 -12.90
C LEU A 25 -10.61 3.39 -13.68
N LYS A 26 -10.14 2.22 -14.10
CA LYS A 26 -8.90 2.08 -14.86
C LYS A 26 -8.97 2.89 -16.15
N ALA A 27 -10.02 2.70 -16.95
CA ALA A 27 -10.21 3.42 -18.20
C ALA A 27 -10.30 4.94 -18.00
N MET A 28 -11.07 5.41 -17.02
CA MET A 28 -11.25 6.83 -16.74
C MET A 28 -9.95 7.52 -16.30
N ALA A 29 -9.15 6.85 -15.46
CA ALA A 29 -7.90 7.40 -14.95
C ALA A 29 -6.76 7.28 -15.98
N GLU A 30 -6.67 6.17 -16.73
CA GLU A 30 -5.68 6.00 -17.81
C GLU A 30 -5.86 7.00 -18.95
N ALA A 31 -7.11 7.39 -19.25
CA ALA A 31 -7.39 8.46 -20.21
C ALA A 31 -6.76 9.81 -19.81
N GLN A 32 -6.46 10.01 -18.51
CA GLN A 32 -5.85 11.23 -17.98
C GLN A 32 -4.35 11.08 -17.70
N ASP A 33 -3.90 9.94 -17.18
CA ASP A 33 -2.48 9.63 -16.99
C ASP A 33 -2.18 8.18 -17.42
N PRO A 34 -1.36 7.96 -18.48
CA PRO A 34 -1.05 6.63 -18.97
C PRO A 34 -0.24 5.77 -17.97
N HIS A 35 0.36 6.35 -16.93
CA HIS A 35 1.07 5.58 -15.88
C HIS A 35 0.12 4.79 -14.98
N VAL A 36 -1.19 5.06 -15.03
CA VAL A 36 -2.20 4.27 -14.30
C VAL A 36 -2.18 2.79 -14.74
N LYS A 37 -1.73 2.48 -15.97
CA LYS A 37 -1.57 1.10 -16.46
C LYS A 37 -0.67 0.22 -15.59
N GLU A 38 0.24 0.84 -14.83
CA GLU A 38 1.18 0.19 -13.92
C GLU A 38 0.55 -0.13 -12.55
N VAL A 39 -0.67 0.33 -12.28
CA VAL A 39 -1.39 0.08 -11.03
C VAL A 39 -2.17 -1.23 -11.15
N ASP A 40 -1.96 -2.14 -10.20
CA ASP A 40 -2.64 -3.43 -10.18
C ASP A 40 -4.13 -3.32 -9.78
N ASN A 41 -4.95 -4.25 -10.27
CA ASN A 41 -6.40 -4.25 -10.03
C ASN A 41 -6.78 -4.31 -8.55
N MET A 42 -5.98 -4.96 -7.69
CA MET A 42 -6.26 -5.02 -6.25
C MET A 42 -6.01 -3.66 -5.60
N THR A 43 -5.02 -2.91 -6.06
CA THR A 43 -4.81 -1.51 -5.67
C THR A 43 -5.97 -0.63 -6.15
N LEU A 44 -6.44 -0.79 -7.38
CA LEU A 44 -7.63 -0.07 -7.88
C LEU A 44 -8.88 -0.34 -7.01
N ARG A 45 -9.10 -1.59 -6.58
CA ARG A 45 -10.17 -1.94 -5.63
C ARG A 45 -10.06 -1.17 -4.31
N ARG A 46 -8.84 -0.94 -3.80
CA ARG A 46 -8.63 -0.16 -2.56
C ARG A 46 -9.06 1.30 -2.71
N PHE A 47 -8.79 1.93 -3.86
CA PHE A 47 -9.24 3.29 -4.14
C PHE A 47 -10.77 3.38 -4.25
N LEU A 48 -11.41 2.40 -4.90
CA LEU A 48 -12.87 2.32 -4.95
C LEU A 48 -13.48 2.19 -3.57
N ARG A 49 -13.00 1.24 -2.74
CA ARG A 49 -13.49 1.04 -1.38
C ARG A 49 -13.30 2.28 -0.51
N ALA A 50 -12.17 2.98 -0.65
CA ALA A 50 -11.91 4.21 0.09
C ALA A 50 -12.82 5.38 -0.31
N ARG A 51 -13.54 5.28 -1.43
CA ARG A 51 -14.43 6.31 -1.98
C ARG A 51 -15.82 5.77 -2.26
N ASP A 52 -16.29 4.80 -1.47
CA ASP A 52 -17.65 4.26 -1.54
C ASP A 52 -18.06 3.75 -2.94
N HIS A 53 -17.08 3.26 -3.70
CA HIS A 53 -17.23 2.82 -5.08
C HIS A 53 -17.75 3.91 -6.04
N ASP A 54 -17.48 5.18 -5.74
CA ASP A 54 -17.63 6.35 -6.61
C ASP A 54 -16.41 6.45 -7.54
N VAL A 55 -16.61 6.14 -8.81
CA VAL A 55 -15.53 6.05 -9.81
C VAL A 55 -14.84 7.41 -10.02
N GLY A 56 -15.60 8.52 -10.05
CA GLY A 56 -15.05 9.85 -10.24
C GLY A 56 -14.15 10.28 -9.09
N LYS A 57 -14.60 10.09 -7.84
CA LYS A 57 -13.80 10.40 -6.65
C LYS A 57 -12.59 9.47 -6.50
N ALA A 58 -12.75 8.19 -6.82
CA ALA A 58 -11.66 7.23 -6.81
C ALA A 58 -10.59 7.59 -7.85
N SER A 59 -11.00 7.97 -9.07
CA SER A 59 -10.11 8.42 -10.15
C SER A 59 -9.31 9.66 -9.75
N ALA A 60 -9.98 10.68 -9.20
CA ALA A 60 -9.31 11.90 -8.73
C ALA A 60 -8.28 11.62 -7.62
N MET A 61 -8.54 10.65 -6.74
CA MET A 61 -7.59 10.23 -5.71
C MET A 61 -6.43 9.41 -6.29
N LEU A 62 -6.72 8.52 -7.23
CA LEU A 62 -5.74 7.66 -7.91
C LEU A 62 -4.72 8.48 -8.71
N LEU A 63 -5.17 9.51 -9.43
CA LEU A 63 -4.28 10.39 -10.20
C LEU A 63 -3.30 11.14 -9.30
N LYS A 64 -3.75 11.62 -8.14
CA LYS A 64 -2.87 12.23 -7.13
C LYS A 64 -1.86 11.22 -6.58
N PHE A 65 -2.28 9.98 -6.36
CA PHE A 65 -1.38 8.92 -5.95
C PHE A 65 -0.33 8.61 -7.01
N VAL A 66 -0.71 8.45 -8.28
CA VAL A 66 0.21 8.19 -9.40
C VAL A 66 1.23 9.31 -9.54
N ALA A 67 0.79 10.57 -9.50
CA ALA A 67 1.68 11.73 -9.53
C ALA A 67 2.67 11.71 -8.35
N TRP A 68 2.17 11.50 -7.13
CA TRP A 68 3.01 11.41 -5.94
C TRP A 68 4.02 10.25 -6.02
N ARG A 69 3.63 9.08 -6.53
CA ARG A 69 4.53 7.93 -6.70
C ARG A 69 5.71 8.25 -7.60
N ARG A 70 5.45 8.94 -8.71
CA ARG A 70 6.46 9.37 -9.69
C ARG A 70 7.42 10.41 -9.13
N GLU A 71 6.95 11.28 -8.24
CA GLU A 71 7.78 12.28 -7.57
C GLU A 71 8.58 11.68 -6.40
N ALA A 72 7.94 10.88 -5.56
CA ALA A 72 8.47 10.49 -4.26
C ALA A 72 9.30 9.20 -4.29
N VAL A 73 9.08 8.30 -5.27
CA VAL A 73 9.69 6.97 -5.29
C VAL A 73 10.52 6.76 -6.55
N PRO A 74 11.82 6.42 -6.42
CA PRO A 74 12.63 6.03 -7.57
C PRO A 74 11.99 4.87 -8.35
N GLY A 75 11.88 5.01 -9.67
CA GLY A 75 11.17 4.05 -10.53
C GLY A 75 9.64 4.25 -10.57
N GLY A 76 9.10 5.27 -9.90
CA GLY A 76 7.71 5.71 -10.05
C GLY A 76 6.66 4.73 -9.52
N VAL A 77 5.59 4.51 -10.30
CA VAL A 77 4.41 3.76 -9.85
C VAL A 77 4.77 2.32 -9.51
N GLY A 78 5.52 1.63 -10.37
CA GLY A 78 6.03 0.27 -10.11
C GLY A 78 7.29 0.20 -9.23
N GLY A 79 7.87 1.33 -8.85
CA GLY A 79 9.14 1.38 -8.10
C GLY A 79 9.05 0.96 -6.64
N VAL A 80 10.15 0.50 -6.06
CA VAL A 80 10.26 0.22 -4.62
C VAL A 80 11.27 1.18 -4.03
N MET A 81 10.94 1.82 -2.90
CA MET A 81 11.86 2.70 -2.19
C MET A 81 13.11 1.90 -1.77
N PRO A 82 14.30 2.23 -2.30
CA PRO A 82 15.52 1.51 -1.98
C PRO A 82 15.91 1.68 -0.51
N ALA A 83 16.38 0.61 0.14
CA ALA A 83 16.75 0.62 1.56
C ALA A 83 17.98 1.51 1.85
N ASP A 84 18.84 1.68 0.85
CA ASP A 84 20.00 2.57 0.87
C ASP A 84 19.62 4.06 0.98
N LEU A 85 18.47 4.48 0.45
CA LEU A 85 17.98 5.86 0.57
C LEU A 85 17.35 6.20 1.94
N VAL A 86 17.24 5.21 2.83
CA VAL A 86 16.60 5.29 4.14
C VAL A 86 17.42 4.62 5.25
N ARG A 87 18.71 4.37 4.99
CA ARG A 87 19.58 3.55 5.86
C ARG A 87 19.72 4.14 7.26
N THR A 88 19.79 5.47 7.40
CA THR A 88 19.94 6.16 8.69
C THR A 88 18.67 6.03 9.52
N GLU A 89 17.50 6.13 8.89
CA GLU A 89 16.23 5.92 9.60
C GLU A 89 16.01 4.44 9.97
N LEU A 90 16.44 3.51 9.11
CA LEU A 90 16.37 2.07 9.40
C LEU A 90 17.31 1.65 10.54
N SER A 91 18.50 2.24 10.64
CA SER A 91 19.49 1.89 11.69
C SER A 91 19.04 2.29 13.10
N GLN A 92 18.10 3.24 13.21
CA GLN A 92 17.55 3.70 14.49
C GLN A 92 16.54 2.71 15.11
N ASP A 93 16.19 1.64 14.38
CA ASP A 93 15.39 0.52 14.91
C ASP A 93 14.05 0.98 15.52
N LYS A 94 13.47 2.03 14.91
CA LYS A 94 12.18 2.63 15.27
C LYS A 94 11.00 1.76 14.85
N ALA A 95 11.23 0.81 13.94
CA ALA A 95 10.20 -0.13 13.54
C ALA A 95 10.80 -1.48 13.15
N ARG A 96 10.05 -2.56 13.41
CA ARG A 96 10.43 -3.94 13.09
C ARG A 96 9.24 -4.67 12.50
N MET A 97 9.46 -5.46 11.45
CA MET A 97 8.48 -6.43 10.98
C MET A 97 8.44 -7.61 11.96
N GLY A 98 7.29 -7.85 12.58
CA GLY A 98 7.13 -8.76 13.72
C GLY A 98 6.01 -9.77 13.50
N GLY A 99 6.26 -10.77 12.66
CA GLY A 99 5.33 -11.89 12.45
C GLY A 99 4.03 -11.52 11.76
N VAL A 100 2.99 -12.35 11.99
CA VAL A 100 1.65 -12.19 11.42
C VAL A 100 0.58 -12.27 12.50
N ASP A 101 -0.55 -11.62 12.28
CA ASP A 101 -1.72 -11.76 13.14
C ASP A 101 -2.46 -13.09 12.91
N ARG A 102 -3.57 -13.30 13.63
CA ARG A 102 -4.40 -14.52 13.51
C ARG A 102 -5.01 -14.73 12.11
N ALA A 103 -5.09 -13.68 11.30
CA ALA A 103 -5.59 -13.73 9.94
C ALA A 103 -4.45 -13.82 8.91
N GLY A 104 -3.20 -14.03 9.34
CA GLY A 104 -2.03 -14.13 8.48
C GLY A 104 -1.53 -12.79 7.94
N ARG A 105 -2.03 -11.66 8.46
CA ARG A 105 -1.62 -10.32 8.01
C ARG A 105 -0.30 -9.92 8.68
N PRO A 106 0.69 -9.41 7.93
CA PRO A 106 1.96 -8.97 8.50
C PRO A 106 1.78 -7.84 9.51
N VAL A 107 2.57 -7.88 10.58
CA VAL A 107 2.55 -6.87 11.64
C VAL A 107 3.84 -6.05 11.59
N LEU A 108 3.69 -4.72 11.54
CA LEU A 108 4.78 -3.77 11.76
C LEU A 108 4.68 -3.23 13.18
N LEU A 109 5.70 -3.50 14.00
CA LEU A 109 5.87 -2.92 15.32
C LEU A 109 6.61 -1.59 15.17
N VAL A 110 6.04 -0.50 15.68
CA VAL A 110 6.67 0.82 15.69
C VAL A 110 6.93 1.23 17.13
N PHE A 111 8.09 1.79 17.41
CA PHE A 111 8.57 2.23 18.72
C PHE A 111 8.75 3.75 18.73
N PRO A 112 7.68 4.55 18.95
CA PRO A 112 7.76 6.00 18.92
C PRO A 112 8.73 6.58 19.95
N ALA A 113 8.97 5.89 21.07
CA ALA A 113 9.92 6.31 22.11
C ALA A 113 11.37 6.37 21.61
N LYS A 114 11.70 5.69 20.50
CA LYS A 114 13.01 5.77 19.84
C LYS A 114 13.10 6.91 18.83
N HIS A 115 12.03 7.68 18.63
CA HIS A 115 12.03 8.83 17.75
C HIS A 115 12.62 10.05 18.44
N PHE A 116 13.82 10.46 18.03
CA PHE A 116 14.43 11.70 18.48
C PHE A 116 14.17 12.82 17.46
N SER A 117 13.31 13.78 17.82
CA SER A 117 12.82 14.78 16.87
C SER A 117 13.82 15.88 16.53
N ALA A 118 14.88 16.05 17.33
CA ALA A 118 15.83 17.15 17.17
C ALA A 118 16.82 16.93 16.02
N ASP A 119 17.15 15.68 15.70
CA ASP A 119 18.17 15.33 14.69
C ASP A 119 17.56 14.79 13.38
N ARG A 120 16.28 15.10 13.12
CA ARG A 120 15.55 14.44 12.01
C ARG A 120 15.84 15.07 10.65
N ASP A 121 16.30 14.25 9.70
CA ASP A 121 16.11 14.53 8.28
C ASP A 121 14.67 14.16 7.90
N MET A 122 13.82 15.19 7.73
CA MET A 122 12.42 15.00 7.35
C MET A 122 12.26 14.35 5.96
N ALA A 123 13.20 14.56 5.04
CA ALA A 123 13.14 13.96 3.72
C ALA A 123 13.44 12.46 3.80
N GLU A 124 14.49 12.06 4.53
CA GLU A 124 14.79 10.65 4.78
C GLU A 124 13.67 9.98 5.57
N HIS A 125 13.12 10.64 6.60
CA HIS A 125 12.02 10.10 7.39
C HIS A 125 10.77 9.81 6.54
N LYS A 126 10.37 10.72 5.64
CA LYS A 126 9.25 10.48 4.71
C LYS A 126 9.52 9.30 3.78
N ARG A 127 10.76 9.17 3.27
CA ARG A 127 11.17 8.01 2.46
C ARG A 127 11.12 6.73 3.28
N ALA A 128 11.56 6.75 4.53
CA ALA A 128 11.53 5.60 5.44
C ALA A 128 10.11 5.13 5.73
N CYS A 129 9.17 6.05 6.00
CA CYS A 129 7.74 5.71 6.11
C CYS A 129 7.21 5.05 4.84
N THR A 130 7.57 5.58 3.67
CA THR A 130 7.17 5.02 2.37
C THR A 130 7.75 3.61 2.18
N HIS A 131 9.04 3.41 2.47
CA HIS A 131 9.69 2.11 2.41
C HIS A 131 9.00 1.07 3.30
N MET A 132 8.73 1.41 4.57
CA MET A 132 8.07 0.51 5.51
C MET A 132 6.66 0.12 5.06
N LEU A 133 5.87 1.07 4.53
CA LEU A 133 4.54 0.79 4.00
C LEU A 133 4.60 -0.14 2.77
N GLN A 134 5.57 0.06 1.87
CA GLN A 134 5.77 -0.83 0.73
C GLN A 134 6.17 -2.26 1.16
N MET A 135 7.00 -2.39 2.19
CA MET A 135 7.37 -3.70 2.74
C MET A 135 6.15 -4.47 3.29
N ILE A 136 5.26 -3.79 4.04
CA ILE A 136 4.01 -4.39 4.51
C ILE A 136 3.14 -4.80 3.32
N GLN A 137 3.00 -3.94 2.32
CA GLN A 137 2.17 -4.21 1.14
C GLN A 137 2.68 -5.42 0.35
N ALA A 138 3.99 -5.56 0.17
CA ALA A 138 4.59 -6.69 -0.53
C ALA A 138 4.30 -8.02 0.16
N ILE A 139 4.46 -8.10 1.48
CA ILE A 139 4.17 -9.34 2.24
C ILE A 139 2.68 -9.69 2.17
N CYS A 140 1.79 -8.69 2.25
CA CYS A 140 0.36 -8.91 2.05
C CYS A 140 0.02 -9.48 0.67
N GLN A 141 0.80 -9.19 -0.38
CA GLN A 141 0.57 -9.70 -1.73
C GLN A 141 1.13 -11.13 -1.91
N CYS A 142 2.24 -11.46 -1.25
CA CYS A 142 2.83 -12.81 -1.29
C CYS A 142 2.04 -13.86 -0.48
N ASN A 143 1.29 -13.47 0.54
CA ASN A 143 0.51 -14.40 1.38
C ASN A 143 -0.93 -14.64 0.89
N VAL A 144 -1.31 -14.09 -0.27
CA VAL A 144 -2.64 -14.22 -0.89
C VAL A 144 -2.60 -15.12 -2.14
N THR A 145 -1.43 -15.69 -2.47
CA THR A 145 -1.24 -16.77 -3.46
C THR A 145 -1.13 -18.11 -2.77
#